data_AF-A0A1V6EME4-F1
#
_entry.id   AF-A0A1V6EME4-F1
#
_cell.length_a   1.000
_cell.length_b   1.000
_cell.length_c   1.000
_cell.angle_alpha   90.00
_cell.angle_beta   90.00
_cell.angle_gamma   90.00
#
_symmetry.space_group_name_H-M   'P 1'
#
loop_
_entity.id
_entity.type
_entity.pdbx_description
1 polymer ?
#
loop_
_entity_poly.entity_id
_entity_poly.type
_entity_poly.pdbx_seq_one_letter_code
_entity_poly.pdbx_strand_id
1 'polypeptide(L)'
;MEVTQNQELYIEQYIGEIEAKIGEQLSPAQRERALSRLRARIDEKLKFLNASSIEDTELLGILHKMGPPETQAQILVRVWGDPPGAGAALPVVPPETPLKEAPEGAAPEKKVALAPKSTVKVKGPVWLGVALHLSGRSGLPTWVMRFLAVLLGLVTGPVALVGYMGLFVMLRIRGRIQAPVPFHLYRIPLYPVLTGGMLTLVYLAGLYGIKGIYTAHQHFLGRPVPELNEWAWLEVEAPYLFLGALVILLPFALLSAMPLANQWDHSLKRFTQAGVVLYGITVSFGLAFFITGIILNFVHEFT
;
A
#
# COMPACT_ATOMS: atom_id res chain seq x y z
N MET A 1 1.14 -28.01 -20.86
CA MET A 1 1.75 -26.76 -21.36
C MET A 1 2.96 -27.19 -22.12
N GLU A 2 3.00 -26.93 -23.42
CA GLU A 2 4.17 -27.25 -24.24
C GLU A 2 5.17 -26.12 -24.06
N VAL A 3 6.17 -26.35 -23.22
CA VAL A 3 7.36 -25.49 -23.14
C VAL A 3 8.15 -25.77 -24.42
N THR A 4 8.64 -24.74 -25.11
CA THR A 4 9.40 -24.98 -26.34
C THR A 4 10.75 -25.62 -25.99
N GLN A 5 11.32 -26.43 -26.91
CA GLN A 5 12.60 -27.12 -26.69
C GLN A 5 13.74 -26.16 -26.28
N ASN A 6 13.71 -24.91 -26.76
CA ASN A 6 14.66 -23.87 -26.38
C ASN A 6 14.46 -23.38 -24.94
N GLN A 7 13.22 -23.27 -24.48
CA GLN A 7 12.89 -22.85 -23.12
C GLN A 7 13.27 -23.91 -22.07
N GLU A 8 13.14 -25.19 -22.41
CA GLU A 8 13.64 -26.29 -21.57
C GLU A 8 15.16 -26.20 -21.40
N LEU A 9 15.90 -25.94 -22.48
CA LEU A 9 17.36 -25.76 -22.42
C LEU A 9 17.77 -24.60 -21.49
N TYR A 10 17.05 -23.48 -21.50
CA TYR A 10 17.34 -22.35 -20.60
C TYR A 10 17.08 -22.68 -19.14
N ILE A 11 16.00 -23.42 -18.85
CA ILE A 11 15.66 -23.86 -17.49
C ILE A 11 16.70 -24.86 -17.00
N GLU A 12 17.11 -25.80 -17.85
CA GLU A 12 18.16 -26.78 -17.52
C GLU A 12 19.52 -26.13 -17.30
N GLN A 13 19.90 -25.16 -18.14
CA GLN A 13 21.14 -24.41 -17.96
C GLN A 13 21.15 -23.64 -16.64
N TYR A 14 20.04 -22.96 -16.31
CA TYR A 14 19.91 -22.23 -15.05
C TYR A 14 19.96 -23.16 -13.82
N ILE A 15 19.30 -24.32 -13.89
CA ILE A 15 19.33 -25.33 -12.82
C ILE A 15 20.73 -25.94 -12.70
N GLY A 16 21.39 -26.23 -13.82
CA GLY A 16 22.75 -26.75 -13.86
C GLY A 16 23.77 -25.78 -13.25
N GLU A 17 23.62 -24.48 -13.48
CA GLU A 17 24.45 -23.45 -12.85
C GLU A 17 24.22 -23.36 -11.33
N ILE A 18 22.97 -23.51 -10.87
CA ILE A 18 22.65 -23.56 -9.43
C ILE A 18 23.24 -24.82 -8.82
N GLU A 19 23.11 -25.95 -9.49
CA GLU A 19 23.61 -27.25 -9.05
C GLU A 19 25.15 -27.27 -8.95
N ALA A 20 25.84 -26.71 -9.94
CA ALA A 20 27.29 -26.53 -9.91
C ALA A 20 27.75 -25.63 -8.74
N LYS A 21 26.96 -24.60 -8.42
CA LYS A 21 27.24 -23.66 -7.31
C LYS A 21 26.88 -24.20 -5.93
N ILE A 22 25.93 -25.14 -5.84
CA ILE A 22 25.64 -25.89 -4.61
C ILE A 22 26.79 -26.86 -4.29
N GLY A 23 27.39 -27.49 -5.31
CA GLY A 23 28.57 -28.35 -5.14
C GLY A 23 28.35 -29.48 -4.12
N GLU A 24 29.31 -29.67 -3.21
CA GLU A 24 29.28 -30.65 -2.10
C GLU A 24 28.69 -30.08 -0.79
N GLN A 25 28.13 -28.86 -0.80
CA GLN A 25 27.63 -28.22 0.43
C GLN A 25 26.34 -28.86 0.97
N LEU A 26 25.70 -29.72 0.19
CA LEU A 26 24.49 -30.45 0.56
C LEU A 26 24.71 -31.94 0.28
N SER A 27 24.15 -32.79 1.15
CA SER A 27 24.13 -34.24 0.90
C SER A 27 23.36 -34.55 -0.40
N PRO A 28 23.68 -35.64 -1.12
CA PRO A 28 23.05 -35.96 -2.41
C PRO A 28 21.52 -36.04 -2.32
N ALA A 29 20.99 -36.57 -1.21
CA ALA A 29 19.55 -36.65 -0.96
C ALA A 29 18.89 -35.28 -0.68
N GLN A 30 19.62 -34.34 -0.06
CA GLN A 30 19.13 -32.97 0.17
C GLN A 30 19.19 -32.13 -1.10
N ARG A 31 20.24 -32.30 -1.91
CA ARG A 31 20.40 -31.64 -3.22
C ARG A 31 19.25 -32.00 -4.16
N GLU A 32 18.92 -33.28 -4.28
CA GLU A 32 17.81 -33.74 -5.14
C GLU A 32 16.44 -33.19 -4.66
N ARG A 33 16.21 -33.13 -3.35
CA ARG A 33 14.99 -32.54 -2.77
C ARG A 33 14.91 -31.02 -2.95
N ALA A 34 16.04 -30.33 -2.88
CA ALA A 34 16.11 -28.89 -3.08
C ALA A 34 15.85 -28.53 -4.56
N LEU A 35 16.47 -29.25 -5.49
CA LEU A 35 16.32 -29.03 -6.94
C LEU A 35 14.92 -29.41 -7.43
N SER A 36 14.32 -30.50 -6.92
CA SER A 36 12.94 -30.87 -7.27
C SER A 36 11.91 -29.83 -6.81
N ARG A 37 12.08 -29.24 -5.62
CA ARG A 37 11.24 -28.13 -5.17
C ARG A 37 11.47 -26.84 -5.95
N LEU A 38 12.70 -26.57 -6.38
CA LEU A 38 12.99 -25.44 -7.24
C LEU A 38 12.28 -25.60 -8.59
N ARG A 39 12.37 -26.78 -9.22
CA ARG A 39 11.62 -27.11 -10.45
C ARG A 39 10.12 -26.92 -10.28
N ALA A 40 9.53 -27.47 -9.22
CA ALA A 40 8.09 -27.31 -8.95
C ALA A 40 7.67 -25.84 -8.80
N ARG A 41 8.52 -24.99 -8.23
CA ARG A 41 8.27 -23.56 -8.08
C ARG A 41 8.40 -22.78 -9.39
N ILE A 42 9.32 -23.20 -10.27
CA ILE A 42 9.45 -22.66 -11.62
C ILE A 42 8.19 -23.02 -12.41
N ASP A 43 7.77 -24.29 -12.38
CA ASP A 43 6.56 -24.76 -13.05
C ASP A 43 5.29 -24.06 -12.56
N GLU A 44 5.16 -23.81 -11.25
CA GLU A 44 4.02 -23.08 -10.69
C GLU A 44 3.99 -21.62 -11.18
N LYS A 45 5.15 -20.95 -11.25
CA LYS A 45 5.26 -19.60 -11.78
C LYS A 45 5.01 -19.52 -13.28
N LEU A 46 5.43 -20.53 -14.04
CA LEU A 46 5.13 -20.65 -15.47
C LEU A 46 3.62 -20.86 -15.69
N LYS A 47 2.99 -21.71 -14.89
CA LYS A 47 1.53 -21.92 -14.93
C LYS A 47 0.73 -20.65 -14.62
N PHE A 48 1.27 -19.77 -13.79
CA PHE A 48 0.64 -18.51 -13.40
C PHE A 48 0.66 -17.45 -14.53
N LEU A 49 1.52 -17.59 -15.54
CA LEU A 49 1.71 -16.61 -16.62
C LEU A 49 0.95 -16.94 -17.93
N ASN A 50 -0.06 -17.82 -17.82
CA ASN A 50 -1.23 -17.97 -18.71
C ASN A 50 -1.19 -19.00 -19.87
N ALA A 51 -2.40 -19.46 -20.22
CA ALA A 51 -2.71 -20.76 -20.83
C ALA A 51 -2.56 -20.90 -22.36
N SER A 52 -1.68 -20.16 -23.05
CA SER A 52 -1.57 -20.37 -24.51
C SER A 52 -0.21 -20.17 -25.19
N SER A 53 0.73 -19.37 -24.67
CA SER A 53 2.12 -19.34 -25.17
C SER A 53 2.96 -18.37 -24.35
N ILE A 54 4.09 -18.82 -23.81
CA ILE A 54 5.07 -17.98 -23.11
C ILE A 54 6.17 -17.61 -24.11
N GLU A 55 6.49 -16.32 -24.22
CA GLU A 55 7.62 -15.85 -25.04
C GLU A 55 8.97 -16.03 -24.30
N ASP A 56 10.05 -16.30 -25.03
CA ASP A 56 11.39 -16.53 -24.46
C ASP A 56 11.90 -15.36 -23.59
N THR A 57 11.49 -14.13 -23.95
CA THR A 57 11.80 -12.89 -23.21
C THR A 57 11.12 -12.85 -21.84
N GLU A 58 9.92 -13.40 -21.72
CA GLU A 58 9.18 -13.48 -20.46
C GLU A 58 9.80 -14.54 -19.54
N LEU A 59 10.22 -15.68 -20.09
CA LEU A 59 10.95 -16.72 -19.34
C LEU A 59 12.24 -16.17 -18.71
N LEU A 60 13.06 -15.46 -19.49
CA LEU A 60 14.28 -14.82 -18.99
C LEU A 60 13.97 -13.77 -17.92
N GLY A 61 12.88 -13.02 -18.09
CA GLY A 61 12.38 -12.09 -17.08
C GLY A 61 11.99 -12.77 -15.75
N ILE A 62 11.41 -13.98 -15.80
CA ILE A 62 11.09 -14.77 -14.59
C ILE A 62 12.36 -15.27 -13.92
N LEU A 63 13.30 -15.82 -14.68
CA LEU A 63 14.59 -16.30 -14.18
C LEU A 63 15.36 -15.15 -13.51
N HIS A 64 15.39 -13.97 -14.13
CA HIS A 64 16.00 -12.79 -13.54
C HIS A 64 15.28 -12.29 -12.28
N LYS A 65 13.94 -12.36 -12.24
CA LYS A 65 13.15 -12.04 -11.03
C LYS A 65 13.33 -13.03 -9.89
N MET A 66 13.70 -14.27 -10.17
CA MET A 66 14.11 -15.23 -9.13
C MET A 66 15.51 -14.89 -8.58
N GLY A 67 16.28 -14.08 -9.28
CA GLY A 67 17.59 -13.64 -8.86
C GLY A 67 18.71 -14.50 -9.43
N PRO A 68 19.96 -14.01 -9.33
CA PRO A 68 21.10 -14.71 -9.88
C PRO A 68 21.28 -16.09 -9.22
N PRO A 69 21.79 -17.08 -9.98
CA PRO A 69 21.89 -18.47 -9.52
C PRO A 69 22.71 -18.62 -8.23
N GLU A 70 23.66 -17.71 -7.97
CA GLU A 70 24.43 -17.64 -6.72
C GLU A 70 23.58 -17.38 -5.49
N THR A 71 22.65 -16.43 -5.59
CA THR A 71 21.77 -16.08 -4.47
C THR A 71 20.78 -17.21 -4.19
N GLN A 72 20.28 -17.88 -5.23
CA GLN A 72 19.40 -19.04 -5.05
C GLN A 72 20.14 -20.24 -4.46
N ALA A 73 21.37 -20.53 -4.90
CA ALA A 73 22.21 -21.58 -4.31
C ALA A 73 22.46 -21.33 -2.82
N GLN A 74 22.80 -20.10 -2.42
CA GLN A 74 23.00 -19.74 -1.01
C GLN A 74 21.71 -19.85 -0.17
N ILE A 75 20.55 -19.51 -0.74
CA ILE A 75 19.25 -19.69 -0.06
C ILE A 75 18.96 -21.17 0.13
N LEU A 76 19.21 -22.01 -0.89
CA LEU A 76 18.99 -23.45 -0.80
C LEU A 76 19.93 -24.10 0.22
N VAL A 77 21.21 -23.74 0.22
CA VAL A 77 22.18 -24.21 1.23
C VAL A 77 21.80 -23.72 2.63
N ARG A 78 21.28 -22.50 2.79
CA ARG A 78 20.84 -22.00 4.10
C ARG A 78 19.58 -22.68 4.63
N VAL A 79 18.67 -23.10 3.76
CA VAL A 79 17.39 -23.70 4.16
C VAL A 79 17.51 -25.22 4.33
N TRP A 80 18.42 -25.86 3.59
CA TRP A 80 18.62 -27.32 3.62
C TRP A 80 19.98 -27.79 4.15
N GLY A 81 20.92 -26.89 4.38
CA GLY A 81 22.19 -27.19 5.04
C GLY A 81 21.97 -27.24 6.54
N ASP A 82 22.40 -28.33 7.16
CA ASP A 82 22.50 -28.41 8.61
C ASP A 82 23.58 -27.42 9.12
N PRO A 83 23.44 -26.86 10.33
CA PRO A 83 24.52 -26.07 10.92
C PRO A 83 25.80 -26.94 11.00
N PRO A 84 26.97 -26.39 10.66
CA PRO A 84 28.21 -27.16 10.70
C PRO A 84 28.46 -27.61 12.16
N GLY A 85 28.28 -28.90 12.43
CA GLY A 85 28.54 -29.50 13.74
C GLY A 85 27.55 -30.54 14.26
N ALA A 86 26.47 -30.87 13.56
CA ALA A 86 25.52 -31.91 14.00
C ALA A 86 26.00 -33.35 13.65
N GLY A 87 27.27 -33.64 13.91
CA GLY A 87 27.90 -34.91 13.53
C GLY A 87 29.16 -35.22 14.35
N ALA A 88 29.14 -34.98 15.66
CA ALA A 88 30.16 -35.52 16.56
C ALA A 88 29.62 -35.63 18.00
N ALA A 89 29.60 -36.87 18.50
CA ALA A 89 29.69 -37.28 19.90
C ALA A 89 28.89 -36.50 20.96
N LEU A 90 27.84 -37.14 21.48
CA LEU A 90 27.30 -36.89 22.82
C LEU A 90 28.43 -36.93 23.88
N PRO A 91 28.58 -35.90 24.73
CA PRO A 91 29.24 -36.06 26.02
C PRO A 91 28.18 -36.22 27.12
N VAL A 92 28.10 -37.45 27.60
CA VAL A 92 27.83 -37.89 28.97
C VAL A 92 27.70 -36.75 30.00
N VAL A 93 26.51 -36.62 30.57
CA VAL A 93 26.27 -35.92 31.84
C VAL A 93 26.65 -36.86 33.00
N PRO A 94 27.55 -36.50 33.92
CA PRO A 94 27.70 -37.22 35.19
C PRO A 94 26.71 -36.68 36.25
N PRO A 95 26.29 -37.51 37.22
CA PRO A 95 25.17 -37.24 38.12
C PRO A 95 25.54 -36.29 39.28
N GLU A 96 24.57 -35.47 39.69
CA GLU A 96 24.58 -34.66 40.91
C GLU A 96 24.42 -35.53 42.17
N THR A 97 25.14 -35.17 43.26
CA THR A 97 24.65 -34.87 44.64
C THR A 97 25.80 -34.95 45.67
N PRO A 98 25.71 -34.41 46.92
CA PRO A 98 24.79 -33.39 47.49
C PRO A 98 25.44 -32.36 48.48
N LEU A 99 24.61 -31.39 48.91
CA LEU A 99 24.57 -30.70 50.22
C LEU A 99 25.72 -29.76 50.67
N LYS A 100 25.41 -28.45 50.74
CA LYS A 100 25.74 -27.64 51.93
C LYS A 100 24.87 -26.38 52.05
N GLU A 101 23.99 -26.43 53.06
CA GLU A 101 23.59 -25.39 54.03
C GLU A 101 23.53 -23.92 53.59
N ALA A 102 22.30 -23.37 53.67
CA ALA A 102 22.03 -21.95 53.85
C ALA A 102 22.50 -21.47 55.24
N PRO A 103 22.75 -20.15 55.41
CA PRO A 103 21.70 -19.36 56.05
C PRO A 103 21.48 -17.97 55.43
N GLU A 104 20.19 -17.64 55.33
CA GLU A 104 19.55 -16.43 55.86
C GLU A 104 20.14 -15.04 55.53
N GLY A 105 19.42 -14.27 54.71
CA GLY A 105 19.64 -12.84 54.59
C GLY A 105 18.95 -12.17 53.40
N ALA A 106 17.90 -11.39 53.69
CA ALA A 106 17.35 -10.30 52.88
C ALA A 106 16.64 -10.65 51.54
N ALA A 107 15.30 -10.70 51.62
CA ALA A 107 14.40 -10.64 50.47
C ALA A 107 14.60 -9.35 49.65
N PRO A 108 14.69 -9.42 48.31
CA PRO A 108 14.63 -8.23 47.46
C PRO A 108 13.18 -7.88 47.11
N GLU A 109 12.88 -6.60 47.22
CA GLU A 109 11.60 -6.00 46.83
C GLU A 109 11.20 -6.39 45.40
N LYS A 110 9.97 -6.89 45.32
CA LYS A 110 9.27 -7.31 44.11
C LYS A 110 9.03 -6.09 43.22
N LYS A 111 9.94 -5.80 42.28
CA LYS A 111 9.65 -4.93 41.13
C LYS A 111 8.48 -5.55 40.37
N VAL A 112 7.33 -4.88 40.45
CA VAL A 112 6.11 -5.18 39.70
C VAL A 112 6.49 -5.22 38.21
N ALA A 113 6.56 -6.43 37.68
CA ALA A 113 6.81 -6.68 36.28
C ALA A 113 5.70 -6.03 35.46
N LEU A 114 6.10 -5.12 34.57
CA LEU A 114 5.27 -4.62 33.48
C LEU A 114 4.59 -5.80 32.77
N ALA A 115 3.30 -5.62 32.53
CA ALA A 115 2.41 -6.54 31.82
C ALA A 115 3.07 -7.25 30.62
N PRO A 116 2.75 -8.54 30.39
CA PRO A 116 3.33 -9.28 29.28
C PRO A 116 2.98 -8.57 27.96
N LYS A 117 4.02 -8.12 27.24
CA LYS A 117 3.91 -7.77 25.82
C LYS A 117 3.41 -9.02 25.11
N SER A 118 2.10 -9.09 24.85
CA SER A 118 1.50 -10.14 24.02
C SER A 118 2.01 -9.96 22.59
N THR A 119 3.17 -10.52 22.29
CA THR A 119 3.68 -10.69 20.92
C THR A 119 2.91 -11.84 20.27
N VAL A 120 1.61 -11.64 20.04
CA VAL A 120 0.87 -12.48 19.12
C VAL A 120 1.47 -12.17 17.74
N LYS A 121 2.28 -13.10 17.21
CA LYS A 121 2.71 -13.07 15.81
C LYS A 121 1.46 -13.19 14.94
N VAL A 122 0.88 -12.06 14.57
CA VAL A 122 -0.27 -12.01 13.67
C VAL A 122 0.21 -12.43 12.28
N LYS A 123 -0.17 -13.65 11.86
CA LYS A 123 -0.07 -14.11 10.48
C LYS A 123 -1.13 -13.36 9.65
N GLY A 124 -0.73 -12.29 8.97
CA GLY A 124 -1.56 -11.62 7.98
C GLY A 124 -1.16 -10.16 7.73
N PRO A 125 -1.52 -9.58 6.57
CA PRO A 125 -1.26 -8.17 6.28
C PRO A 125 -2.05 -7.28 7.25
N VAL A 126 -1.33 -6.51 8.07
CA VAL A 126 -1.90 -5.54 9.00
C VAL A 126 -1.87 -4.17 8.33
N TRP A 127 -3.04 -3.58 8.09
CA TRP A 127 -3.16 -2.27 7.43
C TRP A 127 -2.43 -1.15 8.18
N LEU A 128 -2.88 -0.84 9.40
CA LEU A 128 -2.29 0.19 10.29
C LEU A 128 -2.17 -0.30 11.75
N GLY A 129 -2.75 -1.44 12.09
CA GLY A 129 -2.67 -2.03 13.44
C GLY A 129 -3.58 -1.40 14.48
N VAL A 130 -4.36 -0.36 14.15
CA VAL A 130 -5.29 0.31 15.09
C VAL A 130 -6.39 -0.63 15.58
N ALA A 131 -7.08 -1.30 14.65
CA ALA A 131 -8.13 -2.27 15.00
C ALA A 131 -7.59 -3.46 15.81
N LEU A 132 -6.34 -3.87 15.54
CA LEU A 132 -5.65 -4.92 16.28
C LEU A 132 -5.27 -4.46 17.70
N HIS A 133 -4.88 -3.20 17.86
CA HIS A 133 -4.61 -2.62 19.16
C HIS A 133 -5.89 -2.50 20.00
N LEU A 134 -6.99 -2.06 19.38
CA LEU A 134 -8.29 -1.96 20.04
C LEU A 134 -8.86 -3.34 20.40
N SER A 135 -8.70 -4.35 19.54
CA SER A 135 -9.12 -5.72 19.84
C SER A 135 -8.36 -6.28 21.05
N GLY A 136 -7.04 -6.05 21.11
CA GLY A 136 -6.21 -6.48 22.26
C GLY A 136 -6.60 -5.82 23.58
N ARG A 137 -7.17 -4.61 23.58
CA ARG A 137 -7.62 -3.91 24.80
C ARG A 137 -9.05 -4.27 25.22
N SER A 138 -9.92 -4.51 24.25
CA SER A 138 -11.35 -4.77 24.48
C SER A 138 -11.69 -6.25 24.64
N GLY A 139 -10.78 -7.15 24.24
CA GLY A 139 -11.04 -8.58 24.17
C GLY A 139 -11.93 -9.00 23.00
N LEU A 140 -12.42 -8.05 22.18
CA LEU A 140 -13.28 -8.36 21.04
C LEU A 140 -12.46 -8.89 19.85
N PRO A 141 -13.02 -9.79 19.01
CA PRO A 141 -12.38 -10.24 17.79
C PRO A 141 -12.08 -9.08 16.83
N THR A 142 -10.94 -9.13 16.13
CA THR A 142 -10.50 -8.07 15.21
C THR A 142 -11.51 -7.78 14.09
N TRP A 143 -12.25 -8.79 13.62
CA TRP A 143 -13.30 -8.61 12.61
C TRP A 143 -14.46 -7.74 13.12
N VAL A 144 -14.88 -7.91 14.38
CA VAL A 144 -15.93 -7.09 15.00
C VAL A 144 -15.49 -5.63 15.08
N MET A 145 -14.23 -5.38 15.47
CA MET A 145 -13.68 -4.03 15.49
C MET A 145 -13.61 -3.39 14.10
N ARG A 146 -13.27 -4.17 13.07
CA ARG A 146 -13.30 -3.68 11.67
C ARG A 146 -14.73 -3.37 11.23
N PHE A 147 -15.70 -4.23 11.56
CA PHE A 147 -17.10 -4.02 11.23
C PHE A 147 -17.68 -2.78 11.89
N LEU A 148 -17.41 -2.56 13.19
CA LEU A 148 -17.79 -1.34 13.90
C LEU A 148 -17.16 -0.09 13.29
N ALA A 149 -15.89 -0.15 12.89
CA ALA A 149 -15.23 0.97 12.22
C ALA A 149 -15.87 1.28 10.86
N VAL A 150 -16.27 0.26 10.10
CA VAL A 150 -16.98 0.43 8.82
C VAL A 150 -18.38 1.02 9.03
N LEU A 151 -19.13 0.53 10.01
CA LEU A 151 -20.45 1.09 10.38
C LEU A 151 -20.33 2.56 10.79
N LEU A 152 -19.34 2.89 11.63
CA LEU A 152 -19.07 4.26 12.02
C LEU A 152 -18.71 5.12 10.81
N GLY A 153 -17.93 4.57 9.87
CA GLY A 153 -17.62 5.20 8.59
C GLY A 153 -18.83 5.43 7.69
N LEU A 154 -19.82 4.54 7.71
CA LEU A 154 -21.06 4.73 6.95
C LEU A 154 -21.89 5.90 7.50
N VAL A 155 -21.93 6.07 8.82
CA VAL A 155 -22.71 7.12 9.48
C VAL A 155 -22.02 8.48 9.43
N THR A 156 -20.71 8.52 9.70
CA THR A 156 -19.95 9.77 9.82
C THR A 156 -19.16 10.13 8.57
N GLY A 157 -19.18 9.25 7.56
CA GLY A 157 -18.49 9.42 6.30
C GLY A 157 -16.98 9.58 6.47
N PRO A 158 -16.36 10.57 5.80
CA PRO A 158 -14.92 10.77 5.82
C PRO A 158 -14.35 11.19 7.18
N VAL A 159 -15.19 11.65 8.11
CA VAL A 159 -14.77 12.06 9.46
C VAL A 159 -14.24 10.86 10.27
N ALA A 160 -14.88 9.70 10.20
CA ALA A 160 -14.38 8.47 10.83
C ALA A 160 -13.00 8.09 10.32
N LEU A 161 -12.74 8.31 9.02
CA LEU A 161 -11.45 8.01 8.42
C LEU A 161 -10.35 8.90 9.02
N VAL A 162 -10.60 10.21 9.13
CA VAL A 162 -9.68 11.16 9.76
C VAL A 162 -9.46 10.80 11.24
N GLY A 163 -10.52 10.44 11.96
CA GLY A 163 -10.44 10.00 13.36
C GLY A 163 -9.61 8.72 13.52
N TYR A 164 -9.82 7.73 12.65
CA TYR A 164 -9.03 6.50 12.61
C TYR A 164 -7.55 6.80 12.35
N MET A 165 -7.26 7.76 11.47
CA MET A 165 -5.88 8.18 11.20
C MET A 165 -5.25 8.94 12.36
N GLY A 166 -5.99 9.84 13.02
CA GLY A 166 -5.52 10.52 14.23
C GLY A 166 -5.20 9.53 15.35
N LEU A 167 -6.04 8.50 15.52
CA LEU A 167 -5.82 7.43 16.48
C LEU A 167 -4.56 6.62 16.17
N PHE A 168 -4.31 6.31 14.90
CA PHE A 168 -3.06 5.68 14.47
C PHE A 168 -1.83 6.53 14.84
N VAL A 169 -1.83 7.81 14.47
CA VAL A 169 -0.71 8.73 14.73
C VAL A 169 -0.46 8.83 16.24
N MET A 170 -1.51 8.96 17.05
CA MET A 170 -1.41 9.01 18.50
C MET A 170 -0.78 7.73 19.09
N LEU A 171 -1.23 6.56 18.63
CA LEU A 171 -0.71 5.27 19.10
C LEU A 171 0.74 5.03 18.64
N ARG A 172 1.10 5.55 17.47
CA ARG A 172 2.47 5.47 16.92
C ARG A 172 3.44 6.37 17.67
N ILE A 173 3.07 7.62 17.96
CA ILE A 173 3.88 8.56 18.76
C ILE A 173 4.10 8.00 20.17
N ARG A 174 3.09 7.31 20.74
CA ARG A 174 3.20 6.63 22.05
C ARG A 174 3.97 5.31 22.02
N GLY A 175 4.53 4.90 20.88
CA GLY A 175 5.33 3.68 20.73
C GLY A 175 4.54 2.37 20.89
N ARG A 176 3.20 2.41 20.87
CA ARG A 176 2.34 1.23 21.09
C ARG A 176 2.11 0.37 19.86
N ILE A 177 2.44 0.90 18.67
CA ILE A 177 2.34 0.19 17.40
C ILE A 177 3.72 0.24 16.73
N GLN A 178 4.26 -0.94 16.36
CA GLN A 178 5.45 -1.06 15.54
C GLN A 178 5.04 -1.31 14.08
N ALA A 179 5.11 -0.27 13.24
CA ALA A 179 4.98 -0.44 11.79
C ALA A 179 6.35 -0.84 11.20
N PRO A 180 6.39 -1.78 10.24
CA PRO A 180 7.62 -2.30 9.65
C PRO A 180 8.35 -1.31 8.73
N VAL A 181 7.71 -0.19 8.36
CA VAL A 181 8.22 0.80 7.40
C VAL A 181 8.57 2.11 8.11
N PRO A 182 9.66 2.81 7.73
CA PRO A 182 9.98 4.14 8.26
C PRO A 182 8.82 5.11 8.06
N PHE A 183 8.45 5.79 9.14
CA PHE A 183 7.31 6.70 9.18
C PHE A 183 7.79 8.15 9.06
N HIS A 184 7.36 8.85 8.01
CA HIS A 184 7.75 10.24 7.76
C HIS A 184 6.62 11.19 8.18
N LEU A 185 6.73 11.77 9.38
CA LEU A 185 5.70 12.67 9.94
C LEU A 185 5.38 13.87 9.04
N TYR A 186 6.35 14.40 8.30
CA TYR A 186 6.14 15.55 7.41
C TYR A 186 5.19 15.26 6.25
N ARG A 187 5.03 13.98 5.83
CA ARG A 187 4.16 13.62 4.70
C ARG A 187 2.67 13.73 5.05
N ILE A 188 2.33 13.60 6.33
CA ILE A 188 0.95 13.60 6.84
C ILE A 188 0.26 14.93 6.55
N PRO A 189 0.82 16.11 6.89
CA PRO A 189 0.23 17.38 6.48
C PRO A 189 0.48 17.71 5.01
N LEU A 190 1.65 17.32 4.45
CA LEU A 190 2.05 17.73 3.11
C LEU A 190 1.10 17.24 2.02
N TYR A 191 0.68 15.96 2.04
CA TYR A 191 -0.14 15.40 0.97
C TYR A 191 -1.57 15.99 0.92
N PRO A 192 -2.28 16.12 2.05
CA PRO A 192 -3.54 16.86 2.09
C PRO A 192 -3.39 18.32 1.67
N VAL A 193 -2.32 19.01 2.10
CA VAL A 193 -2.07 20.42 1.71
C VAL A 193 -1.83 20.55 0.22
N LEU A 194 -1.01 19.70 -0.38
CA LEU A 194 -0.78 19.72 -1.83
C LEU A 194 -2.05 19.39 -2.62
N THR A 195 -2.81 18.39 -2.18
CA THR A 195 -4.07 17.99 -2.83
C THR A 195 -5.12 19.09 -2.73
N GLY A 196 -5.34 19.63 -1.53
CA GLY A 196 -6.27 20.73 -1.29
C GLY A 196 -5.84 22.00 -2.01
N GLY A 197 -4.55 22.30 -2.04
CA GLY A 197 -3.99 23.41 -2.80
C GLY A 197 -4.24 23.28 -4.30
N MET A 198 -4.05 22.10 -4.87
CA MET A 198 -4.32 21.83 -6.29
C MET A 198 -5.82 21.94 -6.61
N LEU A 199 -6.69 21.38 -5.77
CA LEU A 199 -8.14 21.52 -5.93
C LEU A 199 -8.57 23.00 -5.85
N THR A 200 -7.99 23.76 -4.92
CA THR A 200 -8.25 25.19 -4.77
C THR A 200 -7.80 25.96 -6.00
N LEU A 201 -6.63 25.65 -6.55
CA LEU A 201 -6.12 26.26 -7.78
C LEU A 201 -7.07 26.01 -8.94
N VAL A 202 -7.50 24.76 -9.14
CA VAL A 202 -8.46 24.39 -10.20
C VAL A 202 -9.81 25.09 -10.02
N TYR A 203 -10.33 25.13 -8.79
CA TYR A 203 -11.56 25.84 -8.45
C TYR A 203 -11.47 27.34 -8.78
N LEU A 204 -10.38 28.00 -8.34
CA LEU A 204 -10.13 29.40 -8.62
C LEU A 204 -9.95 29.64 -10.12
N ALA A 205 -9.27 28.76 -10.84
CA ALA A 205 -9.13 28.85 -12.29
C ALA A 205 -10.51 28.81 -12.99
N GLY A 206 -11.43 27.96 -12.53
CA GLY A 206 -12.82 27.95 -13.00
C GLY A 206 -13.54 29.29 -12.76
N LEU A 207 -13.53 29.77 -11.51
CA LEU A 207 -14.19 31.02 -11.13
C LEU A 207 -13.61 32.24 -11.86
N TYR A 208 -12.29 32.37 -11.89
CA TYR A 208 -11.62 33.47 -12.58
C TYR A 208 -11.75 33.35 -14.09
N GLY A 209 -11.87 32.14 -14.64
CA GLY A 209 -12.21 31.91 -16.04
C GLY A 209 -13.58 32.50 -16.39
N ILE A 210 -14.61 32.15 -15.62
CA ILE A 210 -15.96 32.70 -15.79
C ILE A 210 -15.95 34.23 -15.64
N LYS A 211 -15.34 34.75 -14.57
CA LYS A 211 -15.22 36.20 -14.34
C LYS A 211 -14.46 36.91 -15.47
N GLY A 212 -13.45 36.26 -16.03
CA GLY A 212 -12.71 36.74 -17.20
C GLY A 212 -13.61 36.86 -18.42
N ILE A 213 -14.49 35.88 -18.66
CA ILE A 213 -15.48 35.92 -19.73
C ILE A 213 -16.46 37.07 -19.53
N TYR A 214 -17.02 37.25 -18.32
CA TYR A 214 -17.89 38.39 -18.02
C TYR A 214 -17.20 39.74 -18.28
N THR A 215 -15.93 39.86 -17.85
CA THR A 215 -15.13 41.08 -18.05
C THR A 215 -14.86 41.34 -19.53
N ALA A 216 -14.50 40.29 -20.29
CA ALA A 216 -14.28 40.40 -21.73
C ALA A 216 -15.56 40.78 -22.46
N HIS A 217 -16.70 40.18 -22.09
CA HIS A 217 -17.99 40.48 -22.70
C HIS A 217 -18.40 41.95 -22.44
N GLN A 218 -18.27 42.42 -21.20
CA GLN A 218 -18.59 43.81 -20.86
C GLN A 218 -17.63 44.80 -21.54
N HIS A 219 -16.33 44.51 -21.57
CA HIS A 219 -15.34 45.44 -22.09
C HIS A 219 -15.33 45.51 -23.62
N PHE A 220 -15.44 44.38 -24.31
CA PHE A 220 -15.35 44.32 -25.77
C PHE A 220 -16.69 44.44 -26.48
N LEU A 221 -17.77 43.85 -25.93
CA LEU A 221 -19.09 43.91 -26.55
C LEU A 221 -19.97 45.03 -25.98
N GLY A 222 -19.59 45.65 -24.87
CA GLY A 222 -20.36 46.72 -24.23
C GLY A 222 -21.72 46.28 -23.71
N ARG A 223 -21.94 44.97 -23.57
CA ARG A 223 -23.22 44.37 -23.17
C ARG A 223 -23.02 43.41 -21.99
N PRO A 224 -24.03 43.22 -21.12
CA PRO A 224 -23.98 42.16 -20.13
C PRO A 224 -24.02 40.78 -20.81
N VAL A 225 -23.44 39.77 -20.17
CA VAL A 225 -23.55 38.38 -20.64
C VAL A 225 -25.03 37.97 -20.57
N PRO A 226 -25.59 37.33 -21.62
CA PRO A 226 -26.97 36.88 -21.61
C PRO A 226 -27.24 35.82 -20.55
N GLU A 227 -28.50 35.60 -20.19
CA GLU A 227 -28.87 34.54 -19.26
C GLU A 227 -28.65 33.16 -19.90
N LEU A 228 -27.66 32.42 -19.38
CA LEU A 228 -27.20 31.16 -19.95
C LEU A 228 -27.95 29.92 -19.42
N ASN A 229 -28.84 30.09 -18.44
CA ASN A 229 -29.62 29.01 -17.81
C ASN A 229 -28.74 27.79 -17.47
N GLU A 230 -29.09 26.61 -18.02
CA GLU A 230 -28.40 25.35 -17.79
C GLU A 230 -26.94 25.34 -18.28
N TRP A 231 -26.56 26.20 -19.24
CA TRP A 231 -25.18 26.28 -19.74
C TRP A 231 -24.22 26.90 -18.72
N ALA A 232 -24.73 27.65 -17.74
CA ALA A 232 -23.97 28.22 -16.64
C ALA A 232 -23.98 27.37 -15.35
N TRP A 233 -24.28 26.05 -15.46
CA TRP A 233 -24.31 25.14 -14.32
C TRP A 233 -23.03 25.18 -13.47
N LEU A 234 -21.86 25.41 -14.09
CA LEU A 234 -20.59 25.48 -13.36
C LEU A 234 -20.59 26.62 -12.35
N GLU A 235 -21.21 27.76 -12.64
CA GLU A 235 -21.26 28.91 -11.72
C GLU A 235 -22.07 28.58 -10.45
N VAL A 236 -23.15 27.82 -10.61
CA VAL A 236 -24.04 27.40 -9.51
C VAL A 236 -23.45 26.25 -8.71
N GLU A 237 -22.90 25.24 -9.39
CA GLU A 237 -22.48 23.98 -8.78
C GLU A 237 -21.00 23.97 -8.35
N ALA A 238 -20.17 24.94 -8.77
CA ALA A 238 -18.75 24.97 -8.43
C ALA A 238 -18.46 24.85 -6.93
N PRO A 239 -19.16 25.54 -6.00
CA PRO A 239 -18.91 25.40 -4.56
C PRO A 239 -19.20 23.99 -4.04
N TYR A 240 -20.27 23.35 -4.53
CA TYR A 240 -20.65 22.00 -4.11
C TYR A 240 -19.69 20.95 -4.67
N LEU A 241 -19.27 21.07 -5.94
CA LEU A 241 -18.27 20.22 -6.56
C LEU A 241 -16.91 20.34 -5.87
N PHE A 242 -16.51 21.57 -5.54
CA PHE A 242 -15.26 21.82 -4.79
C PHE A 242 -15.31 21.21 -3.39
N LEU A 243 -16.39 21.44 -2.64
CA LEU A 243 -16.58 20.87 -1.32
C LEU A 243 -16.60 19.33 -1.37
N GLY A 244 -17.33 18.75 -2.33
CA GLY A 244 -17.38 17.30 -2.55
C GLY A 244 -16.00 16.73 -2.87
N ALA A 245 -15.24 17.39 -3.75
CA ALA A 245 -13.87 17.00 -4.08
C ALA A 245 -12.96 17.04 -2.85
N LEU A 246 -13.05 18.08 -2.02
CA LEU A 246 -12.30 18.18 -0.76
C LEU A 246 -12.67 17.05 0.20
N VAL A 247 -13.96 16.88 0.47
CA VAL A 247 -14.51 15.90 1.43
C VAL A 247 -14.13 14.47 1.05
N ILE A 248 -14.09 14.15 -0.25
CA ILE A 248 -13.71 12.83 -0.74
C ILE A 248 -12.19 12.67 -0.80
N LEU A 249 -11.48 13.60 -1.45
CA LEU A 249 -10.06 13.39 -1.81
C LEU A 249 -9.08 13.68 -0.67
N LEU A 250 -9.37 14.62 0.24
CA LEU A 250 -8.47 14.93 1.36
C LEU A 250 -8.25 13.74 2.30
N PRO A 251 -9.29 13.00 2.74
CA PRO A 251 -9.10 11.81 3.56
C PRO A 251 -8.29 10.71 2.86
N PHE A 252 -8.50 10.49 1.56
CA PHE A 252 -7.69 9.54 0.79
C PHE A 252 -6.25 10.02 0.61
N ALA A 253 -6.01 11.32 0.44
CA ALA A 253 -4.67 11.90 0.39
C ALA A 253 -3.95 11.69 1.72
N LEU A 254 -4.64 11.89 2.84
CA LEU A 254 -4.12 11.60 4.17
C LEU A 254 -3.79 10.11 4.35
N LEU A 255 -4.66 9.20 3.90
CA LEU A 255 -4.40 7.76 3.94
C LEU A 255 -3.18 7.37 3.08
N SER A 256 -3.02 7.95 1.91
CA SER A 256 -1.89 7.67 1.03
C SER A 256 -0.53 8.08 1.61
N ALA A 257 -0.52 8.97 2.61
CA ALA A 257 0.70 9.36 3.32
C ALA A 257 1.16 8.33 4.36
N MET A 258 0.37 7.28 4.58
CA MET A 258 0.54 6.34 5.69
C MET A 258 1.14 5.02 5.21
N PRO A 259 1.92 4.32 6.06
CA PRO A 259 2.56 3.06 5.70
C PRO A 259 1.51 1.94 5.70
N LEU A 260 0.82 1.79 4.57
CA LEU A 260 -0.17 0.75 4.35
C LEU A 260 0.49 -0.55 3.90
N ALA A 261 -0.11 -1.70 4.24
CA ALA A 261 0.34 -3.00 3.76
C ALA A 261 0.30 -3.08 2.23
N ASN A 262 1.08 -3.98 1.63
CA ASN A 262 1.03 -4.31 0.19
C ASN A 262 1.09 -3.12 -0.78
N GLN A 263 1.81 -2.04 -0.45
CA GLN A 263 1.96 -0.85 -1.31
C GLN A 263 0.64 -0.14 -1.64
N TRP A 264 -0.39 -0.31 -0.79
CA TRP A 264 -1.67 0.38 -0.96
C TRP A 264 -1.54 1.91 -0.90
N ASP A 265 -0.49 2.43 -0.28
CA ASP A 265 -0.14 3.85 -0.27
C ASP A 265 0.09 4.40 -1.69
N HIS A 266 0.78 3.66 -2.55
CA HIS A 266 1.00 4.04 -3.94
C HIS A 266 -0.31 4.04 -4.74
N SER A 267 -1.15 3.03 -4.55
CA SER A 267 -2.45 2.93 -5.23
C SER A 267 -3.38 4.06 -4.82
N LEU A 268 -3.48 4.36 -3.52
CA LEU A 268 -4.29 5.48 -3.02
C LEU A 268 -3.75 6.82 -3.52
N LYS A 269 -2.43 6.99 -3.59
CA LYS A 269 -1.84 8.20 -4.17
C LYS A 269 -2.26 8.39 -5.63
N ARG A 270 -2.15 7.36 -6.46
CA ARG A 270 -2.59 7.41 -7.87
C ARG A 270 -4.10 7.68 -7.98
N PHE A 271 -4.90 7.07 -7.11
CA PHE A 271 -6.33 7.32 -7.05
C PHE A 271 -6.64 8.80 -6.73
N THR A 272 -5.97 9.38 -5.72
CA THR A 272 -6.15 10.81 -5.39
C THR A 272 -5.72 11.73 -6.52
N GLN A 273 -4.60 11.43 -7.18
CA GLN A 273 -4.13 12.19 -8.35
C GLN A 273 -5.14 12.12 -9.50
N ALA A 274 -5.65 10.93 -9.80
CA ALA A 274 -6.69 10.74 -10.81
C ALA A 274 -7.97 11.51 -10.46
N GLY A 275 -8.37 11.52 -9.19
CA GLY A 275 -9.51 12.30 -8.71
C GLY A 275 -9.34 13.82 -8.90
N VAL A 276 -8.15 14.36 -8.60
CA VAL A 276 -7.83 15.78 -8.85
C VAL A 276 -7.86 16.09 -10.35
N VAL A 277 -7.32 15.21 -11.19
CA VAL A 277 -7.36 15.37 -12.66
C VAL A 277 -8.79 15.34 -13.17
N LEU A 278 -9.62 14.41 -12.69
CA LEU A 278 -11.03 14.31 -13.06
C LEU A 278 -11.81 15.57 -12.66
N TYR A 279 -11.53 16.12 -11.48
CA TYR A 279 -12.10 17.41 -11.07
C TYR A 279 -11.68 18.54 -12.01
N GLY A 280 -10.40 18.61 -12.38
CA GLY A 280 -9.90 19.55 -13.39
C GLY A 280 -10.59 19.44 -14.74
N ILE A 281 -10.78 18.21 -15.23
CA ILE A 281 -11.52 17.94 -16.47
C ILE A 281 -12.97 18.45 -16.35
N THR A 282 -13.62 18.20 -15.22
CA THR A 282 -15.01 18.63 -14.97
C THR A 282 -15.14 20.16 -15.01
N VAL A 283 -14.20 20.88 -14.38
CA VAL A 283 -14.17 22.35 -14.43
C VAL A 283 -13.91 22.86 -15.85
N SER A 284 -12.99 22.23 -16.59
CA SER A 284 -12.74 22.58 -18.00
C SER A 284 -13.96 22.37 -18.88
N PHE A 285 -14.70 21.28 -18.68
CA PHE A 285 -15.98 21.07 -19.38
C PHE A 285 -17.00 22.14 -19.02
N GLY A 286 -17.14 22.49 -17.74
CA GLY A 286 -18.06 23.54 -17.32
C GLY A 286 -17.75 24.90 -17.97
N LEU A 287 -16.47 25.27 -18.10
CA LEU A 287 -16.06 26.46 -18.85
C LEU A 287 -16.40 26.36 -20.33
N ALA A 288 -16.18 25.20 -20.95
CA ALA A 288 -16.52 24.98 -22.36
C ALA A 288 -18.03 25.07 -22.62
N PHE A 289 -18.86 24.50 -21.72
CA PHE A 289 -20.32 24.63 -21.77
C PHE A 289 -20.75 26.09 -21.64
N PHE A 290 -20.14 26.85 -20.72
CA PHE A 290 -20.43 28.27 -20.54
C PHE A 290 -20.17 29.07 -21.82
N ILE A 291 -19.01 28.88 -22.46
CA ILE A 291 -18.67 29.52 -23.73
C ILE A 291 -19.64 29.10 -24.85
N THR A 292 -19.97 27.81 -24.92
CA THR A 292 -20.90 27.28 -25.91
C THR A 292 -22.28 27.92 -25.78
N GLY A 293 -22.78 28.09 -24.55
CA GLY A 293 -24.04 28.78 -24.31
C GLY A 293 -24.05 30.22 -24.81
N ILE A 294 -22.94 30.95 -24.66
CA ILE A 294 -22.80 32.32 -25.17
C ILE A 294 -22.89 32.32 -26.71
N ILE A 295 -22.16 31.40 -27.36
CA ILE A 295 -22.15 31.29 -28.82
C ILE A 295 -23.55 30.98 -29.34
N LEU A 296 -24.26 30.02 -28.73
CA LEU A 296 -25.61 29.66 -29.15
C LEU A 296 -26.59 30.82 -28.98
N ASN A 297 -26.50 31.57 -27.89
CA ASN A 297 -27.33 32.75 -27.67
C ASN A 297 -27.07 33.81 -28.75
N PHE A 298 -25.79 34.07 -29.05
CA PHE A 298 -25.40 35.01 -30.11
C PHE A 298 -25.89 34.58 -31.50
N VAL A 299 -25.85 33.28 -31.82
CA VAL A 299 -26.40 32.75 -33.09
C VAL A 299 -27.90 32.96 -33.15
N HIS A 300 -28.61 32.78 -32.04
CA HIS A 300 -30.06 32.98 -31.99
C HIS A 300 -30.47 34.44 -32.23
N GLU A 301 -29.60 35.42 -31.92
CA GLU A 301 -29.84 36.83 -32.25
C GLU A 301 -29.84 37.11 -33.77
N PHE A 302 -29.24 36.24 -34.60
CA PHE A 302 -29.18 36.42 -36.07
C PHE A 302 -30.32 35.72 -36.83
N THR A 303 -31.07 34.83 -36.19
CA THR A 303 -32.20 34.10 -36.76
C THR A 303 -33.53 34.70 -36.32
#